data_AF-A0A3P3UAK8-F1
#
_entry.id   AF-A0A3P3UAK8-F1
#
_cell.length_a   1.000
_cell.length_b   1.000
_cell.length_c   1.000
_cell.angle_alpha   90.00
_cell.angle_beta   90.00
_cell.angle_gamma   90.00
#
_symmetry.space_group_name_H-M   'P 1'
#
loop_
_entity.id
_entity.type
_entity.pdbx_description
1 polymer ?
#
loop_
_entity_poly.entity_id
_entity_poly.type
_entity_poly.pdbx_seq_one_letter_code
_entity_poly.pdbx_strand_id
1 'polypeptide(L)' 'MSPRTGRPKADNPKNYIIKARFDEETYRAVTDYCKKHNITRTDAIRLGLKLLLSEEEK' A
#
# COMPACT_ATOMS: atom_id res chain seq x y z
N MET A 1 41.04 1.10 -2.01
CA MET A 1 39.85 0.55 -1.32
C MET A 1 38.64 1.28 -1.87
N SER A 2 37.85 0.62 -2.73
CA SER A 2 36.59 1.20 -3.21
C SER A 2 35.67 1.41 -2.01
N PRO A 3 35.01 2.58 -1.85
CA PRO A 3 34.05 2.77 -0.78
C PRO A 3 32.96 1.71 -0.94
N ARG A 4 32.61 1.03 0.16
CA ARG A 4 31.39 0.23 0.21
C ARG A 4 30.22 1.20 0.20
N THR A 5 29.86 1.71 -0.97
CA THR A 5 28.64 2.49 -1.16
C THR A 5 27.49 1.59 -0.72
N GLY A 6 26.89 1.91 0.43
CA GLY A 6 25.69 1.24 0.90
C GLY A 6 24.54 1.39 -0.10
N ARG A 7 23.37 0.87 0.25
CA ARG A 7 22.16 1.09 -0.57
C ARG A 7 21.95 2.60 -0.74
N PRO A 8 21.92 3.13 -1.97
CA PRO A 8 21.68 4.56 -2.19
C PRO A 8 20.40 4.98 -1.48
N LYS A 9 20.45 6.14 -0.81
CA LYS A 9 19.29 6.73 -0.14
C LYS A 9 18.19 6.92 -1.20
N ALA A 10 17.08 6.22 -1.05
CA ALA A 10 15.89 6.53 -1.83
C ALA A 10 15.31 7.85 -1.30
N ASP A 11 14.92 8.76 -2.20
CA ASP A 11 14.36 10.07 -1.82
C ASP A 11 13.02 9.95 -1.07
N ASN A 12 12.24 8.90 -1.33
CA ASN A 12 10.99 8.66 -0.61
C ASN A 12 10.83 7.18 -0.23
N PRO A 13 11.52 6.74 0.83
CA PRO A 13 11.43 5.36 1.29
C PRO A 13 10.08 5.15 2.01
N LYS A 14 9.44 4.02 1.74
CA LYS A 14 8.20 3.60 2.42
C LYS A 14 8.53 3.11 3.84
N ASN A 15 8.78 4.06 4.75
CA ASN A 15 9.28 3.77 6.11
C ASN A 15 8.18 3.34 7.09
N TYR A 16 6.92 3.70 6.82
CA TYR A 16 5.82 3.49 7.75
C TYR A 16 5.06 2.20 7.43
N ILE A 17 4.82 1.39 8.46
CA ILE A 17 4.05 0.15 8.37
C ILE A 17 2.71 0.36 9.07
N ILE A 18 1.63 0.09 8.35
CA ILE A 18 0.27 0.11 8.90
C ILE A 18 -0.14 -1.33 9.18
N LYS A 19 -0.47 -1.64 10.43
CA LYS A 19 -1.02 -2.94 10.85
C LYS A 19 -2.51 -2.76 11.12
N ALA A 20 -3.33 -3.47 10.37
CA ALA A 20 -4.79 -3.45 10.53
C ALA A 20 -5.31 -4.88 10.63
N ARG A 21 -6.33 -5.09 11.48
CA ARG A 21 -7.10 -6.32 11.53
C ARG A 21 -8.30 -6.17 10.60
N PHE A 22 -8.59 -7.23 9.86
CA PHE A 22 -9.73 -7.31 8.95
C PHE A 22 -10.62 -8.47 9.39
N ASP A 23 -11.92 -8.29 9.24
CA ASP A 23 -12.89 -9.37 9.35
C ASP A 23 -12.85 -10.26 8.11
N GLU A 24 -13.45 -11.44 8.18
CA GLU A 24 -13.36 -12.42 7.08
C GLU A 24 -13.98 -11.88 5.78
N GLU A 25 -15.12 -11.21 5.88
CA GLU A 25 -15.83 -10.64 4.72
C GLU A 25 -15.00 -9.56 4.02
N THR A 26 -14.45 -8.62 4.79
CA THR A 26 -13.63 -7.52 4.25
C THR A 26 -12.32 -8.05 3.67
N TYR A 27 -11.72 -9.06 4.29
CA TYR A 27 -10.52 -9.71 3.76
C TYR A 27 -10.79 -10.42 2.42
N ARG A 28 -11.93 -11.12 2.29
CA ARG A 28 -12.35 -11.74 1.03
C ARG A 28 -12.57 -10.70 -0.06
N ALA A 29 -13.34 -9.64 0.25
CA ALA A 29 -13.59 -8.54 -0.68
C ALA A 29 -12.29 -7.90 -1.20
N VAL A 30 -11.34 -7.57 -0.32
CA VAL A 30 -10.03 -7.03 -0.72
C VAL A 30 -9.25 -8.03 -1.57
N THR A 31 -9.26 -9.31 -1.21
CA THR A 31 -8.53 -10.35 -1.95
C THR A 31 -9.09 -10.54 -3.36
N ASP A 32 -10.41 -10.56 -3.52
CA ASP A 32 -11.06 -10.73 -4.82
C ASP A 32 -10.89 -9.50 -5.70
N TYR A 33 -10.96 -8.30 -5.12
CA TYR A 33 -10.62 -7.06 -5.81
C TYR A 33 -9.16 -7.08 -6.31
N CYS A 34 -8.22 -7.48 -5.46
CA CYS A 34 -6.81 -7.60 -5.84
C CYS A 34 -6.59 -8.58 -6.99
N LYS A 35 -7.26 -9.75 -6.96
CA LYS A 35 -7.18 -10.74 -8.04
C LYS A 35 -7.74 -10.19 -9.35
N LYS A 36 -8.91 -9.54 -9.30
CA LYS A 36 -9.58 -8.97 -10.48
C LYS A 36 -8.74 -7.88 -11.16
N HIS A 37 -8.07 -7.05 -10.37
CA HIS A 37 -7.31 -5.90 -10.86
C HIS A 37 -5.79 -6.15 -10.95
N ASN A 38 -5.34 -7.37 -10.65
CA ASN A 38 -3.94 -7.78 -10.63
C ASN A 38 -3.02 -6.83 -9.84
N ILE A 39 -3.49 -6.38 -8.67
CA ILE A 39 -2.77 -5.45 -7.78
C ILE A 39 -2.48 -6.10 -6.44
N THR A 40 -1.51 -5.55 -5.71
CA THR A 40 -1.21 -6.04 -4.36
C THR A 40 -2.24 -5.52 -3.35
N ARG A 41 -2.47 -6.27 -2.26
CA ARG A 41 -3.33 -5.83 -1.14
C ARG A 41 -2.92 -4.46 -0.60
N THR A 42 -1.62 -4.21 -0.52
CA THR A 42 -1.09 -2.93 -0.04
C THR A 42 -1.42 -1.79 -1.01
N ASP A 43 -1.39 -2.05 -2.31
CA ASP A 43 -1.76 -1.03 -3.31
C ASP A 43 -3.27 -0.78 -3.32
N ALA A 44 -4.10 -1.81 -3.14
CA ALA A 44 -5.54 -1.66 -2.97
C ALA A 44 -5.88 -0.74 -1.78
N ILE A 45 -5.24 -0.96 -0.63
CA ILE A 45 -5.44 -0.10 0.56
C ILE A 45 -4.97 1.34 0.30
N ARG A 46 -3.83 1.53 -0.38
CA ARG A 46 -3.36 2.89 -0.76
C ARG A 46 -4.31 3.59 -1.72
N LEU A 47 -4.89 2.86 -2.67
CA LEU A 47 -5.90 3.40 -3.58
C LEU A 47 -7.17 3.79 -2.83
N GLY A 48 -7.63 2.95 -1.90
CA GLY A 48 -8.76 3.26 -1.02
C GLY A 48 -8.56 4.57 -0.25
N LEU A 49 -7.38 4.77 0.36
CA LEU A 49 -7.07 6.02 1.05
C LEU A 49 -7.12 7.24 0.12
N LYS A 50 -6.57 7.13 -1.09
CA LYS A 50 -6.61 8.23 -2.08
C LYS A 50 -8.04 8.57 -2.52
N LEU A 51 -8.90 7.56 -2.66
CA LEU A 51 -10.30 7.75 -3.01
C LEU A 51 -11.04 8.47 -1.89
N LEU A 52 -10.87 8.03 -0.63
CA LEU A 52 -11.48 8.67 0.53
C LEU A 52 -11.06 10.15 0.65
N LEU A 53 -9.76 10.45 0.51
CA LEU A 53 -9.27 11.84 0.52
C LEU A 53 -9.86 12.66 -0.63
N SER A 54 -9.98 12.09 -1.82
CA SER A 54 -10.58 12.77 -2.98
C SER A 54 -12.09 12.99 -2.83
N GLU A 55 -12.77 12.19 -2.02
CA GLU A 55 -14.20 12.36 -1.70
C GLU A 55 -14.41 13.42 -0.63
N GLU A 56 -13.51 13.54 0.35
CA GLU A 56 -13.54 14.61 1.38
C GLU A 56 -13.23 16.00 0.82
N GLU A 57 -12.42 16.09 -0.25
CA GLU A 57 -12.10 17.36 -0.92
C GLU A 57 -13.20 17.86 -1.89
N LYS A 58 -14.27 17.08 -2.07
CA LYS A 58 -15.43 17.43 -2.91
C LYS A 58 -16.56 18.06 -2.11
#